data_AF-A4U4Z5-F1
#
_entry.id   AF-A4U4Z5-F1
#
_cell.length_a   1.000
_cell.length_b   1.000
_cell.length_c   1.000
_cell.angle_alpha   90.00
_cell.angle_beta   90.00
_cell.angle_gamma   90.00
#
_symmetry.space_group_name_H-M   'P 1'
#
loop_
_entity.id
_entity.type
_entity.pdbx_description
1 polymer ?
#
loop_
_entity_poly.entity_id
_entity_poly.type
_entity_poly.pdbx_seq_one_letter_code
_entity_poly.pdbx_strand_id
1 'polypeptide(L)' 'MAEIVNLNRRRKAKAREEKDQQAQANRVAFGRTKAEKLAARQQAERQRTDLDGKKLDEDHSQ' A
#
# COMPACT_ATOMS: atom_id res chain seq x y z
N MET A 1 -14.97 31.94 -33.36
CA MET A 1 -15.04 30.51 -33.03
C MET A 1 -14.76 30.37 -31.54
N ALA A 2 -15.72 29.88 -30.76
CA ALA A 2 -15.52 29.69 -29.32
C ALA A 2 -14.87 28.32 -29.08
N GLU A 3 -13.80 28.29 -28.31
CA GLU A 3 -13.14 27.05 -27.91
C GLU A 3 -13.99 26.35 -26.83
N ILE A 4 -14.52 25.17 -27.15
CA ILE A 4 -15.35 24.39 -26.23
C ILE A 4 -14.42 23.67 -25.27
N VAL A 5 -14.15 24.29 -24.11
CA VAL A 5 -13.27 23.70 -23.10
C VAL A 5 -14.05 22.70 -22.24
N ASN A 6 -13.63 21.43 -22.27
CA ASN A 6 -14.24 20.40 -21.44
C ASN A 6 -13.80 20.53 -19.97
N LEU A 7 -14.64 21.16 -19.15
CA LEU A 7 -14.39 21.38 -17.72
C LEU A 7 -14.25 20.07 -16.93
N ASN A 8 -14.87 18.97 -17.37
CA ASN A 8 -14.75 17.68 -16.69
C ASN A 8 -13.35 17.09 -16.84
N ARG A 9 -12.74 17.20 -18.02
CA ARG A 9 -11.34 16.79 -18.23
C ARG A 9 -10.39 17.60 -17.36
N ARG A 10 -10.62 18.91 -17.26
CA ARG A 10 -9.84 19.81 -16.40
C ARG A 10 -9.96 19.45 -14.92
N ARG A 11 -11.18 19.20 -14.43
CA ARG A 11 -11.42 18.76 -13.04
C ARG A 11 -10.75 17.41 -12.76
N LYS A 12 -10.84 16.45 -13.69
CA LYS A 12 -10.17 15.15 -13.57
C LYS A 12 -8.63 15.27 -13.60
N ALA A 13 -8.07 16.23 -14.34
CA ALA A 13 -6.64 16.49 -14.31
C ALA A 13 -6.20 17.00 -12.93
N LYS A 14 -6.87 18.03 -12.40
CA LYS A 14 -6.61 18.55 -11.05
C LYS A 14 -6.72 17.48 -9.96
N ALA A 15 -7.77 16.67 -9.99
CA ALA A 15 -7.96 15.59 -9.03
C ALA A 15 -6.88 14.49 -9.11
N ARG A 16 -6.22 14.32 -10.26
CA ARG A 16 -5.07 13.41 -10.40
C ARG A 16 -3.80 14.03 -9.82
N GLU A 17 -3.54 15.30 -10.12
CA GLU A 17 -2.41 16.05 -9.55
C GLU A 17 -2.47 16.10 -8.02
N GLU A 18 -3.62 16.40 -7.44
CA GLU A 18 -3.82 16.41 -5.98
C GLU A 18 -3.54 15.04 -5.35
N LYS A 19 -3.97 13.95 -6.00
CA LYS A 19 -3.68 12.59 -5.54
C LYS A 19 -2.19 12.26 -5.59
N ASP A 20 -1.50 12.70 -6.64
CA ASP A 20 -0.06 12.45 -6.79
C ASP A 20 0.75 13.23 -5.75
N GLN A 21 0.37 14.47 -5.47
CA GLN A 21 0.95 15.29 -4.39
C GLN A 21 0.71 14.65 -3.02
N GLN A 22 -0.52 14.21 -2.74
CA GLN A 22 -0.83 13.50 -1.49
C GLN A 22 -0.01 12.20 -1.37
N ALA A 23 0.19 11.47 -2.48
CA ALA A 23 1.00 10.26 -2.50
C ALA A 23 2.49 10.55 -2.28
N GLN A 24 3.02 11.68 -2.78
CA GLN A 24 4.37 12.14 -2.46
C GLN A 24 4.50 12.54 -0.98
N ALA A 25 3.56 13.33 -0.45
CA ALA A 25 3.54 13.73 0.96
C ALA A 25 3.48 12.49 1.87
N ASN A 26 2.65 11.50 1.54
CA ASN A 26 2.56 10.25 2.29
C ASN A 26 3.84 9.41 2.19
N ARG A 27 4.54 9.41 1.04
CA ARG A 27 5.86 8.75 0.90
C ARG A 27 6.90 9.37 1.82
N VAL A 28 6.93 10.69 1.92
CA VAL A 28 7.86 11.43 2.81
C VAL A 28 7.47 11.25 4.27
N ALA A 29 6.20 11.43 4.61
CA ALA A 29 5.72 11.42 5.99
C ALA A 29 5.76 10.03 6.65
N PHE A 30 5.44 8.98 5.89
CA PHE A 30 5.33 7.63 6.45
C PHE A 30 6.50 6.72 6.06
N GLY A 31 7.38 7.15 5.15
CA GLY A 31 8.56 6.40 4.70
C GLY A 31 8.28 5.07 3.98
N ARG A 32 7.03 4.58 4.04
CA ARG A 32 6.54 3.38 3.38
C ARG A 32 5.16 3.64 2.80
N THR A 33 4.98 3.30 1.53
CA THR A 33 3.69 3.32 0.85
C THR A 33 2.75 2.24 1.41
N LYS A 34 1.45 2.41 1.16
CA LYS A 34 0.44 1.39 1.54
C LYS A 34 0.76 0.02 0.91
N ALA A 35 1.30 0.00 -0.30
CA ALA A 35 1.70 -1.22 -0.99
C ALA A 35 2.87 -1.93 -0.29
N GLU A 36 3.91 -1.19 0.09
CA GLU A 36 5.05 -1.74 0.84
C GLU A 36 4.64 -2.24 2.23
N LYS A 37 3.73 -1.52 2.91
CA LYS A 37 3.18 -1.97 4.18
C LYS A 37 2.37 -3.27 4.04
N LEU A 38 1.63 -3.42 2.94
CA LEU A 38 0.86 -4.63 2.66
C LEU A 38 1.80 -5.81 2.32
N ALA A 39 2.81 -5.58 1.49
CA ALA A 39 3.82 -6.59 1.16
C ALA A 39 4.57 -7.06 2.41
N ALA A 40 4.99 -6.14 3.28
CA ALA A 40 5.65 -6.46 4.54
C ALA A 40 4.73 -7.27 5.48
N ARG A 41 3.44 -6.93 5.56
CA ARG A 41 2.46 -7.70 6.34
C ARG A 41 2.31 -9.12 5.81
N GLN A 42 2.15 -9.28 4.49
CA GLN A 42 2.05 -10.61 3.88
C GLN A 42 3.32 -11.44 4.08
N GLN A 43 4.50 -10.82 4.00
CA GLN A 43 5.76 -11.53 4.30
C GLN A 43 5.83 -11.95 5.77
N ALA A 44 5.42 -11.09 6.71
CA ALA A 44 5.38 -11.43 8.13
C ALA A 44 4.36 -12.53 8.45
N GLU A 45 3.20 -12.53 7.80
CA GLU A 45 2.20 -13.60 7.94
C GLU A 45 2.71 -14.93 7.40
N ARG A 46 3.33 -14.95 6.21
CA ARG A 46 3.95 -16.16 5.65
C ARG A 46 5.05 -16.69 6.57
N GLN A 47 5.93 -15.82 7.07
CA GLN A 47 6.97 -16.22 8.02
C GLN A 47 6.37 -16.78 9.31
N ARG A 48 5.28 -16.19 9.82
CA ARG A 48 4.58 -16.73 10.99
C ARG A 48 4.02 -18.12 10.71
N THR A 49 3.33 -18.33 9.61
CA THR A 49 2.78 -19.65 9.24
C THR A 49 3.89 -20.67 9.02
N ASP A 50 4.97 -20.30 8.35
CA ASP A 50 6.12 -21.17 8.13
C ASP A 50 6.81 -21.56 9.45
N LEU A 51 6.93 -20.62 10.40
CA LEU A 51 7.47 -20.90 11.72
C LEU A 51 6.51 -21.76 12.55
N ASP A 52 5.21 -21.52 12.46
CA ASP A 52 4.19 -22.28 13.18
C ASP A 52 4.15 -23.74 12.70
N GLY A 53 4.19 -23.98 11.38
CA GLY A 53 4.29 -25.33 10.83
C GLY A 53 5.64 -26.02 11.06
N LYS A 54 6.66 -25.27 11.50
CA LYS A 54 7.98 -25.78 11.90
C LYS A 54 8.16 -25.86 13.42
N LYS A 55 7.18 -25.41 14.20
CA LYS A 55 7.18 -25.72 15.63
C LYS A 55 6.98 -27.23 15.74
N LEU A 56 8.02 -27.89 16.22
CA LEU A 56 7.85 -29.18 16.87
C LEU A 56 6.99 -28.86 18.09
N ASP A 57 5.78 -29.38 18.15
CA ASP A 57 5.04 -29.38 19.42
C ASP A 57 5.97 -30.07 20.44
N GLU A 58 6.44 -29.32 21.43
CA GLU A 58 7.15 -29.86 22.60
C GLU A 58 6.19 -30.67 23.51
N ASP A 59 5.14 -31.27 22.94
CA ASP A 59 4.25 -32.25 23.59
C ASP A 59 4.76 -33.70 23.45
N HIS A 60 6.07 -33.86 23.23
CA HIS A 60 6.79 -35.09 23.54
C HIS A 60 7.71 -34.90 24.74
N SER A 61 7.15 -34.39 25.85
CA SER A 61 7.70 -34.61 27.18
C SER A 61 6.77 -35.54 27.99
N GLN A 62 7.15 -36.84 27.97
CA GLN A 62 6.74 -37.94 28.86
C GLN A 62 5.33 -38.51 28.69
#